data_AF-W7QPN0-F1
#
_entry.id   AF-W7QPN0-F1
#
_cell.length_a   1.000
_cell.length_b   1.000
_cell.length_c   1.000
_cell.angle_alpha   90.00
_cell.angle_beta   90.00
_cell.angle_gamma   90.00
#
_symmetry.space_group_name_H-M   'P 1'
#
loop_
_entity.id
_entity.type
_entity.pdbx_description
1 polymer ?
#
loop_
_entity_poly.entity_id
_entity_poly.type
_entity_poly.pdbx_seq_one_letter_code
_entity_poly.pdbx_strand_id
1 'polypeptide(L)'
;MDNDNKIVEELLKNNNVLSFEKMLKQKRASGERSGTTIGNGNIIAGGSISINQPPAIQQIMVTPGEQHITDAQAYEIKELVRQIVVLEAHVKEKPRGYAAVWASFKRKFKCTKYQLLTQEQFDPAISYLRQTIGRLSRSVKAKQSPEWRKRKYSFIHTNVKKLGIEQERKDYMAINFGAESMKELSDRELEQLYNWVAKLK
;
A
#
# COMPACT_ATOMS: atom_id res chain seq x y z
N MET A 1 1.44 -23.67 -9.86
CA MET A 1 1.87 -22.52 -9.02
C MET A 1 1.28 -21.21 -9.55
N ASP A 2 0.15 -21.25 -10.26
CA ASP A 2 -0.16 -20.22 -11.28
C ASP A 2 -1.35 -19.31 -10.95
N ASN A 3 -2.10 -19.60 -9.88
CA ASN A 3 -3.28 -18.82 -9.51
C ASN A 3 -2.95 -17.57 -8.66
N ASP A 4 -1.82 -17.60 -7.95
CA ASP A 4 -1.37 -16.48 -7.10
C ASP A 4 -0.81 -15.33 -7.94
N ASN A 5 -0.08 -15.63 -9.01
CA ASN A 5 0.41 -14.62 -9.96
C ASN A 5 -0.73 -13.97 -10.74
N LYS A 6 -1.81 -14.71 -11.06
CA LYS A 6 -2.94 -14.20 -11.84
C LYS A 6 -3.74 -13.13 -11.08
N ILE A 7 -4.01 -13.36 -9.79
CA ILE A 7 -4.67 -12.38 -8.91
C ILE A 7 -3.79 -11.14 -8.71
N VAL A 8 -2.48 -11.33 -8.54
CA VAL A 8 -1.52 -10.22 -8.40
C VAL A 8 -1.45 -9.42 -9.71
N GLU A 9 -1.37 -10.07 -10.86
CA GLU A 9 -1.40 -9.40 -12.16
C GLU A 9 -2.71 -8.65 -12.42
N GLU A 10 -3.86 -9.21 -12.05
CA GLU A 10 -5.17 -8.58 -12.23
C GLU A 10 -5.32 -7.36 -11.30
N LEU A 11 -4.84 -7.44 -10.06
CA LEU A 11 -4.77 -6.29 -9.14
C LEU A 11 -3.77 -5.22 -9.60
N LEU A 12 -2.71 -5.62 -10.31
CA LEU A 12 -1.72 -4.71 -10.89
C LEU A 12 -2.23 -4.03 -12.17
N LYS A 13 -3.01 -4.74 -13.00
CA LYS A 13 -3.63 -4.19 -14.21
C LYS A 13 -4.80 -3.26 -13.90
N ASN A 14 -5.60 -3.57 -12.88
CA ASN A 14 -6.77 -2.76 -12.49
C ASN A 14 -6.42 -1.52 -11.66
N ASN A 15 -5.25 -1.50 -11.02
CA ASN A 15 -4.74 -0.28 -10.38
C ASN A 15 -3.86 0.47 -11.38
N ASN A 16 -4.42 1.49 -12.05
CA ASN A 16 -3.63 2.50 -12.74
C ASN A 16 -2.71 3.20 -11.72
N VAL A 17 -1.51 2.64 -11.54
CA VAL A 17 -0.52 2.94 -10.49
C VAL A 17 -0.06 4.40 -10.53
N LEU A 18 -0.16 5.05 -11.71
CA LEU A 18 0.06 6.48 -11.87
C LEU A 18 -0.86 7.31 -10.94
N SER A 19 -2.06 6.83 -10.66
CA SER A 19 -3.02 7.52 -9.79
C SER A 19 -2.59 7.48 -8.32
N PHE A 20 -2.02 6.37 -7.83
CA PHE A 20 -1.62 6.23 -6.43
C PHE A 20 -0.30 6.96 -6.11
N GLU A 21 0.67 6.90 -7.02
CA GLU A 21 1.89 7.73 -6.97
C GLU A 21 1.54 9.23 -7.05
N LYS A 22 0.61 9.63 -7.94
CA LYS A 22 0.06 11.00 -7.97
C LYS A 22 -0.64 11.37 -6.67
N MET A 23 -1.44 10.48 -6.07
CA MET A 23 -2.15 10.72 -4.81
C MET A 23 -1.18 10.92 -3.63
N LEU A 24 -0.13 10.09 -3.54
CA LEU A 24 0.91 10.22 -2.50
C LEU A 24 1.76 11.48 -2.71
N LYS A 25 1.99 11.89 -3.96
CA LYS A 25 2.70 13.14 -4.30
C LYS A 25 1.85 14.38 -3.99
N GLN A 26 0.55 14.34 -4.31
CA GLN A 26 -0.40 15.43 -4.04
C GLN A 26 -0.63 15.64 -2.54
N LYS A 27 -0.71 14.57 -1.75
CA LYS A 27 -0.78 14.64 -0.27
C LYS A 27 0.50 15.16 0.39
N ARG A 28 1.65 15.05 -0.27
CA ARG A 28 2.92 15.66 0.16
C ARG A 28 3.06 17.11 -0.29
N ALA A 29 2.40 17.49 -1.38
CA ALA A 29 2.44 18.84 -1.95
C ALA A 29 1.41 19.81 -1.33
N SER A 30 0.38 19.32 -0.64
CA SER A 30 -0.65 20.16 0.02
C SER A 30 -0.22 20.80 1.35
N GLY A 31 1.08 20.85 1.63
CA GLY A 31 1.63 21.78 2.62
C GLY A 31 1.83 23.14 1.95
N GLU A 32 0.80 23.97 1.93
CA GLU A 32 0.84 25.30 1.29
C GLU A 32 1.95 26.19 1.88
N ARG A 33 2.90 26.57 1.02
CA ARG A 33 3.50 27.90 1.01
C ARG A 33 3.32 28.45 -0.40
N SER A 34 2.39 29.39 -0.54
CA SER A 34 2.14 30.08 -1.80
C SER A 34 3.26 31.07 -2.10
N GLY A 35 3.74 31.04 -3.34
CA GLY A 35 4.76 31.94 -3.87
C GLY A 35 4.97 31.65 -5.35
N THR A 36 4.16 32.27 -6.21
CA THR A 36 4.35 32.22 -7.66
C THR A 36 5.54 33.09 -8.04
N THR A 37 6.53 32.52 -8.73
CA THR A 37 7.56 33.28 -9.43
C THR A 37 7.85 32.59 -10.76
N ILE A 38 7.69 33.34 -11.85
CA ILE A 38 7.98 32.90 -13.22
C ILE A 38 9.16 33.74 -13.71
N GLY A 39 10.29 33.08 -13.98
CA GLY A 39 11.48 33.69 -14.57
C GLY A 39 12.73 32.85 -14.33
N ASN A 40 13.63 32.75 -15.32
CA ASN A 40 14.86 31.99 -15.22
C ASN A 40 16.00 32.92 -14.75
N GLY A 41 16.56 32.67 -13.56
CA GLY A 41 17.90 33.14 -13.17
C GLY A 41 18.06 34.47 -12.42
N ASN A 42 17.02 35.14 -11.89
CA ASN A 42 17.21 36.45 -11.23
C ASN A 42 16.98 36.41 -9.70
N ILE A 43 17.96 36.94 -8.95
CA ILE A 43 17.81 37.43 -7.56
C ILE A 43 17.80 38.96 -7.65
N ILE A 44 16.68 39.61 -7.32
CA ILE A 44 16.63 41.08 -7.20
C ILE A 44 16.57 41.41 -5.71
N ALA A 45 17.67 41.92 -5.16
CA ALA A 45 17.73 42.43 -3.79
C ALA A 45 18.15 43.90 -3.78
N GLY A 46 17.35 44.75 -3.16
CA GLY A 46 17.71 46.14 -2.82
C GLY A 46 18.56 46.24 -1.56
N GLY A 47 19.52 45.32 -1.37
CA GLY A 47 20.36 45.20 -0.17
C GLY A 47 21.30 43.98 -0.19
N SER A 48 22.02 43.74 0.89
CA SER A 48 23.02 42.65 1.00
C SER A 48 22.36 41.27 1.12
N ILE A 49 22.68 40.35 0.21
CA ILE A 49 22.23 38.95 0.24
C ILE A 49 23.35 38.08 0.81
N SER A 50 23.09 37.39 1.93
CA SER A 50 23.99 36.34 2.43
C SER A 50 23.41 34.97 2.02
N ILE A 51 23.94 34.39 0.94
CA ILE A 51 23.51 33.07 0.44
C ILE A 51 24.24 31.98 1.22
N ASN A 52 23.57 31.40 2.21
CA ASN A 52 24.06 30.24 2.95
C ASN A 52 23.59 28.96 2.23
N GLN A 53 24.26 28.59 1.13
CA GLN A 53 23.95 27.32 0.44
C GLN A 53 24.56 26.15 1.24
N PRO A 54 23.75 25.16 1.68
CA PRO A 54 24.31 23.94 2.25
C PRO A 54 25.18 23.23 1.20
N PRO A 55 26.31 22.62 1.59
CA PRO A 55 27.24 22.00 0.66
C PRO A 55 26.53 20.90 -0.14
N ALA A 56 26.84 20.83 -1.44
CA ALA A 56 26.31 19.82 -2.35
C ALA A 56 26.61 18.42 -1.79
N ILE A 57 25.56 17.63 -1.54
CA ILE A 57 25.68 16.27 -1.04
C ILE A 57 26.28 15.42 -2.17
N GLN A 58 27.56 15.06 -2.05
CA GLN A 58 28.21 14.16 -2.99
C GLN A 58 27.63 12.75 -2.81
N GLN A 59 26.91 12.26 -3.83
CA GLN A 59 26.40 10.89 -3.83
C GLN A 59 27.53 9.95 -4.22
N ILE A 60 28.13 9.26 -3.23
CA ILE A 60 29.10 8.19 -3.50
C ILE A 60 28.34 7.03 -4.16
N MET A 61 28.58 6.86 -5.46
CA MET A 61 28.08 5.74 -6.26
C MET A 61 28.96 4.53 -5.96
N VAL A 62 28.55 3.74 -4.96
CA VAL A 62 29.22 2.46 -4.65
C VAL A 62 28.79 1.46 -5.72
N THR A 63 29.70 1.16 -6.65
CA THR A 63 29.52 0.10 -7.63
C THR A 63 29.56 -1.25 -6.92
N PRO A 64 28.56 -2.12 -7.09
CA PRO A 64 28.64 -3.49 -6.59
C PRO A 64 29.83 -4.18 -7.27
N GLY A 65 30.80 -4.66 -6.48
CA GLY A 65 31.85 -5.57 -6.97
C GLY A 65 31.30 -6.96 -7.30
N GLU A 66 32.13 -7.83 -7.88
CA GLU A 66 31.76 -9.18 -8.37
C GLU A 66 31.16 -10.12 -7.30
N GLN A 67 31.36 -9.81 -6.02
CA GLN A 67 30.81 -10.58 -4.89
C GLN A 67 29.34 -10.25 -4.58
N HIS A 68 28.80 -9.21 -5.22
CA HIS A 68 27.46 -8.70 -4.99
C HIS A 68 26.48 -9.15 -6.06
N ILE A 69 25.19 -9.04 -5.73
CA ILE A 69 24.11 -9.39 -6.64
C ILE A 69 24.19 -8.60 -7.96
N THR A 70 23.83 -9.26 -9.04
CA THR A 70 23.69 -8.63 -10.37
C THR A 70 22.54 -7.64 -10.40
N ASP A 71 22.53 -6.72 -11.37
CA ASP A 71 21.44 -5.74 -11.52
C ASP A 71 20.08 -6.42 -11.79
N ALA A 72 20.07 -7.52 -12.54
CA ALA A 72 18.88 -8.34 -12.77
C ALA A 72 18.30 -8.90 -11.46
N GLN A 73 19.17 -9.40 -10.58
CA GLN A 73 18.79 -9.89 -9.25
C GLN A 73 18.30 -8.75 -8.34
N ALA A 74 18.95 -7.59 -8.40
CA ALA A 74 18.51 -6.39 -7.69
C ALA A 74 17.13 -5.92 -8.16
N TYR A 75 16.83 -6.03 -9.46
CA TYR A 75 15.53 -5.75 -10.03
C TYR A 75 14.45 -6.73 -9.53
N GLU A 76 14.74 -8.02 -9.46
CA GLU A 76 13.80 -9.01 -8.91
C GLU A 76 13.41 -8.68 -7.46
N ILE A 77 14.38 -8.34 -6.62
CA ILE A 77 14.12 -7.91 -5.23
C ILE A 77 13.21 -6.68 -5.20
N LYS A 78 13.49 -5.69 -6.05
CA LYS A 78 12.68 -4.46 -6.15
C LYS A 78 11.24 -4.79 -6.54
N GLU A 79 11.04 -5.68 -7.49
CA GLU A 79 9.72 -6.09 -7.96
C GLU A 79 8.94 -6.86 -6.88
N LEU A 80 9.60 -7.78 -6.15
CA LEU A 80 8.96 -8.47 -5.04
C LEU A 80 8.57 -7.51 -3.90
N VAL A 81 9.40 -6.52 -3.59
CA VAL A 81 9.06 -5.47 -2.61
C VAL A 81 7.85 -4.66 -3.09
N ARG A 82 7.79 -4.34 -4.38
CA ARG A 82 6.65 -3.66 -5.00
C ARG A 82 5.34 -4.44 -4.80
N GLN A 83 5.36 -5.74 -5.07
CA GLN A 83 4.21 -6.62 -4.86
C GLN A 83 3.76 -6.67 -3.39
N ILE A 84 4.72 -6.73 -2.45
CA ILE A 84 4.40 -6.71 -1.00
C ILE A 84 3.66 -5.43 -0.61
N VAL A 85 4.09 -4.26 -1.10
CA VAL A 85 3.45 -2.98 -0.78
C VAL A 85 2.02 -2.94 -1.34
N VAL A 86 1.83 -3.41 -2.57
CA VAL A 86 0.49 -3.51 -3.18
C VAL A 86 -0.41 -4.44 -2.35
N LEU A 87 0.07 -5.63 -1.99
CA LEU A 87 -0.71 -6.57 -1.17
C LEU A 87 -0.99 -6.04 0.23
N GLU A 88 -0.04 -5.35 0.88
CA GLU A 88 -0.28 -4.72 2.18
C GLU A 88 -1.40 -3.67 2.12
N ALA A 89 -1.46 -2.88 1.04
CA ALA A 89 -2.53 -1.90 0.81
C ALA A 89 -3.92 -2.55 0.74
N HIS A 90 -4.02 -3.76 0.17
CA HIS A 90 -5.27 -4.50 0.09
C HIS A 90 -5.64 -5.23 1.39
N VAL A 91 -4.63 -5.72 2.13
CA VAL A 91 -4.89 -6.52 3.35
C VAL A 91 -5.15 -5.64 4.57
N LYS A 92 -4.40 -4.56 4.76
CA LYS A 92 -4.36 -3.83 6.03
C LYS A 92 -4.97 -2.44 5.93
N GLU A 93 -5.69 -2.03 6.98
CA GLU A 93 -6.23 -0.66 7.10
C GLU A 93 -5.11 0.40 7.19
N LYS A 94 -3.99 0.05 7.83
CA LYS A 94 -2.78 0.88 7.90
C LYS A 94 -1.64 0.19 7.16
N PRO A 95 -1.52 0.35 5.84
CA PRO A 95 -0.54 -0.37 5.04
C PRO A 95 0.87 0.21 5.23
N ARG A 96 1.88 -0.67 5.23
CA ARG A 96 3.27 -0.22 5.21
C ARG A 96 3.65 0.18 3.79
N GLY A 97 4.14 1.41 3.64
CA GLY A 97 4.71 1.87 2.38
C GLY A 97 6.10 1.29 2.12
N TYR A 98 6.65 1.60 0.94
CA TYR A 98 7.97 1.16 0.50
C TYR A 98 9.07 1.34 1.56
N ALA A 99 9.14 2.50 2.21
CA ALA A 99 10.19 2.79 3.19
C ALA A 99 10.20 1.78 4.36
N ALA A 100 9.03 1.39 4.86
CA ALA A 100 8.92 0.45 5.98
C ALA A 100 9.21 -0.99 5.56
N VAL A 101 8.83 -1.38 4.33
CA VAL A 101 9.18 -2.70 3.77
C VAL A 101 10.69 -2.78 3.55
N TRP A 102 11.29 -1.75 2.95
CA TRP A 102 12.75 -1.67 2.76
C TRP A 102 13.50 -1.64 4.09
N ALA A 103 13.03 -0.91 5.10
CA ALA A 103 13.65 -0.90 6.42
C ALA A 103 13.63 -2.29 7.07
N SER A 104 12.51 -3.02 6.93
CA SER A 104 12.39 -4.39 7.44
C SER A 104 13.34 -5.35 6.72
N PHE A 105 13.42 -5.25 5.39
CA PHE A 105 14.32 -6.04 4.56
C PHE A 105 15.79 -5.81 4.92
N LYS A 106 16.21 -4.54 4.92
CA LYS A 106 17.58 -4.13 5.23
C LYS A 106 18.02 -4.55 6.63
N ARG A 107 17.12 -4.44 7.62
CA ARG A 107 17.39 -4.90 8.99
C ARG A 107 17.60 -6.41 9.06
N LYS A 108 16.85 -7.19 8.28
CA LYS A 108 16.95 -8.66 8.27
C LYS A 108 18.27 -9.15 7.66
N PHE A 109 18.66 -8.56 6.54
CA PHE A 109 19.89 -8.94 5.82
C PHE A 109 21.10 -8.11 6.20
N LYS A 110 20.96 -7.22 7.20
CA LYS A 110 22.02 -6.33 7.71
C LYS A 110 22.73 -5.54 6.60
N CYS A 111 21.97 -5.06 5.61
CA CYS A 111 22.50 -4.31 4.48
C CYS A 111 22.06 -2.84 4.51
N THR A 112 22.96 -1.93 4.12
CA THR A 112 22.65 -0.48 4.02
C THR A 112 21.92 -0.15 2.71
N LYS A 113 22.36 -0.78 1.62
CA LYS A 113 21.72 -0.78 0.30
C LYS A 113 21.49 -2.22 -0.14
N TYR A 114 20.34 -2.50 -0.75
CA TYR A 114 20.00 -3.85 -1.22
C TYR A 114 20.89 -4.31 -2.38
N GLN A 115 21.48 -3.38 -3.15
CA GLN A 115 22.47 -3.68 -4.20
C GLN A 115 23.81 -4.20 -3.64
N LEU A 116 24.05 -4.03 -2.34
CA LEU A 116 25.26 -4.53 -1.66
C LEU A 116 25.04 -5.92 -1.05
N LEU A 117 23.91 -6.57 -1.32
CA LEU A 117 23.72 -7.97 -0.91
C LEU A 117 24.80 -8.83 -1.57
N THR A 118 25.36 -9.78 -0.83
CA THR A 118 26.25 -10.78 -1.41
C THR A 118 25.44 -11.81 -2.21
N GLN A 119 26.08 -12.47 -3.17
CA GLN A 119 25.43 -13.51 -3.97
C GLN A 119 24.82 -14.62 -3.10
N GLU A 120 25.51 -15.02 -2.03
CA GLU A 120 25.05 -16.04 -1.09
C GLU A 120 23.77 -15.66 -0.33
N GLN A 121 23.54 -14.36 -0.13
CA GLN A 121 22.36 -13.84 0.56
C GLN A 121 21.15 -13.68 -0.36
N PHE A 122 21.34 -13.81 -1.69
CA PHE A 122 20.29 -13.62 -2.67
C PHE A 122 19.14 -14.61 -2.50
N ASP A 123 19.43 -15.92 -2.48
CA ASP A 123 18.38 -16.94 -2.36
C ASP A 123 17.60 -16.83 -1.03
N PRO A 124 18.26 -16.65 0.14
CA PRO A 124 17.56 -16.35 1.38
C PRO A 124 16.69 -15.08 1.31
N ALA A 125 17.14 -14.04 0.59
CA ALA A 125 16.40 -12.79 0.42
C ALA A 125 15.13 -12.97 -0.42
N ILE A 126 15.24 -13.64 -1.56
CA ILE A 126 14.10 -13.95 -2.42
C ILE A 126 13.09 -14.84 -1.68
N SER A 127 13.57 -15.89 -1.02
CA SER A 127 12.72 -16.79 -0.23
C SER A 127 11.93 -16.04 0.84
N TYR A 128 12.59 -15.14 1.59
CA TYR A 128 11.92 -14.30 2.58
C TYR A 128 10.83 -13.39 1.99
N LEU A 129 11.12 -12.75 0.85
CA LEU A 129 10.16 -11.87 0.18
C LEU A 129 8.96 -12.66 -0.35
N ARG A 130 9.21 -13.80 -1.02
CA ARG A 130 8.15 -14.70 -1.52
C ARG A 130 7.30 -15.27 -0.39
N GLN A 131 7.89 -15.66 0.74
CA GLN A 131 7.15 -16.09 1.92
C GLN A 131 6.25 -14.97 2.47
N THR A 132 6.76 -13.74 2.47
CA THR A 132 5.98 -12.57 2.91
C THR A 132 4.80 -12.30 2.00
N ILE A 133 5.00 -12.41 0.68
CA ILE A 133 3.94 -12.34 -0.35
C ILE A 133 2.91 -13.42 -0.09
N GLY A 134 3.31 -14.70 0.01
CA GLY A 134 2.38 -15.82 0.23
C GLY A 134 1.53 -15.65 1.49
N ARG A 135 2.11 -15.15 2.58
CA ARG A 135 1.38 -14.82 3.81
C ARG A 135 0.31 -13.75 3.58
N LEU A 136 0.67 -12.66 2.88
CA LEU A 136 -0.24 -11.56 2.58
C LEU A 136 -1.35 -12.00 1.60
N SER A 137 -0.99 -12.72 0.54
CA SER A 137 -1.95 -13.27 -0.43
C SER A 137 -2.98 -14.19 0.23
N ARG A 138 -2.55 -15.03 1.18
CA ARG A 138 -3.49 -15.85 1.97
C ARG A 138 -4.46 -14.99 2.79
N SER A 139 -3.99 -13.87 3.36
CA SER A 139 -4.86 -12.93 4.07
C SER A 139 -5.85 -12.21 3.14
N VAL A 140 -5.45 -11.84 1.92
CA VAL A 140 -6.37 -11.29 0.90
C VAL A 140 -7.48 -12.31 0.59
N LYS A 141 -7.10 -13.56 0.29
CA LYS A 141 -8.06 -14.64 0.00
C LYS A 141 -9.00 -14.91 1.17
N ALA A 142 -8.53 -14.82 2.41
CA ALA A 142 -9.38 -14.97 3.58
C ALA A 142 -10.43 -13.86 3.72
N LYS A 143 -10.12 -12.63 3.28
CA LYS A 143 -11.10 -11.52 3.20
C LYS A 143 -12.08 -11.69 2.04
N GLN A 144 -11.60 -12.16 0.88
CA GLN A 144 -12.45 -12.38 -0.31
C GLN A 144 -13.19 -13.73 -0.31
N SER A 145 -13.01 -14.56 0.71
CA SER A 145 -13.67 -15.87 0.79
C SER A 145 -15.19 -15.72 1.02
N PRO A 146 -16.03 -16.58 0.41
CA PRO A 146 -17.47 -16.65 0.70
C PRO A 146 -17.78 -16.77 2.21
N GLU A 147 -16.90 -17.40 2.98
CA GLU A 147 -17.02 -17.54 4.44
C GLU A 147 -16.84 -16.22 5.19
N TRP A 148 -16.15 -15.22 4.62
CA TRP A 148 -16.11 -13.88 5.19
C TRP A 148 -17.47 -13.19 5.06
N ARG A 149 -18.07 -13.21 3.87
CA ARG A 149 -19.42 -12.68 3.63
C ARG A 149 -20.45 -13.37 4.53
N LYS A 150 -20.41 -14.70 4.62
CA LYS A 150 -21.32 -15.49 5.48
C LYS A 150 -21.24 -15.07 6.95
N ARG A 151 -20.02 -14.92 7.50
CA ARG A 151 -19.83 -14.45 8.88
C ARG A 151 -20.37 -13.03 9.10
N LYS A 152 -20.15 -12.13 8.14
CA LYS A 152 -20.66 -10.74 8.21
C LYS A 152 -22.19 -10.72 8.16
N TYR A 153 -22.82 -11.48 7.26
CA TYR A 153 -24.28 -11.62 7.22
C TYR A 153 -24.85 -12.16 8.52
N SER A 154 -24.27 -13.23 9.07
CA SER A 154 -24.72 -13.78 10.37
C SER A 154 -24.61 -12.76 11.50
N PHE A 155 -23.53 -11.97 11.56
CA PHE A 155 -23.37 -10.95 12.58
C PHE A 155 -24.40 -9.83 12.43
N ILE A 156 -24.55 -9.28 11.22
CA ILE A 156 -25.51 -8.21 10.94
C ILE A 156 -26.91 -8.69 11.28
N HIS A 157 -27.33 -9.86 10.76
CA HIS A 157 -28.66 -10.39 10.99
C HIS A 157 -28.95 -10.63 12.50
N THR A 158 -27.97 -11.18 13.22
CA THR A 158 -28.12 -11.43 14.67
C THR A 158 -28.29 -10.13 15.45
N ASN A 159 -27.46 -9.11 15.19
CA ASN A 159 -27.50 -7.88 15.98
C ASN A 159 -28.67 -6.98 15.58
N VAL A 160 -29.01 -6.90 14.29
CA VAL A 160 -30.19 -6.17 13.82
C VAL A 160 -31.47 -6.75 14.42
N LYS A 161 -31.60 -8.08 14.46
CA LYS A 161 -32.75 -8.75 15.11
C LYS A 161 -32.81 -8.48 16.61
N LYS A 162 -31.65 -8.42 17.29
CA LYS A 162 -31.59 -8.12 18.73
C LYS A 162 -31.95 -6.68 19.07
N LEU A 163 -31.53 -5.73 18.23
CA LEU A 163 -31.75 -4.29 18.44
C LEU A 163 -33.07 -3.79 17.85
N GLY A 164 -33.75 -4.59 17.01
CA GLY A 164 -35.01 -4.19 16.36
C GLY A 164 -34.86 -3.22 15.19
N ILE A 165 -33.63 -2.92 14.77
CA ILE A 165 -33.29 -1.89 13.77
C ILE A 165 -33.40 -2.37 12.31
N GLU A 166 -34.33 -3.29 12.02
CA GLU A 166 -34.45 -3.92 10.69
C GLU A 166 -34.79 -2.89 9.60
N GLN A 167 -35.64 -1.92 9.93
CA GLN A 167 -36.03 -0.85 9.02
C GLN A 167 -34.90 0.16 8.84
N GLU A 168 -34.27 0.60 9.93
CA GLU A 168 -33.12 1.52 9.87
C GLU A 168 -31.95 0.96 9.06
N ARG A 169 -31.71 -0.36 9.12
CA ARG A 169 -30.72 -1.03 8.28
C ARG A 169 -31.06 -0.89 6.79
N LYS A 170 -32.32 -1.12 6.42
CA LYS A 170 -32.78 -1.00 5.02
C LYS A 170 -32.66 0.43 4.53
N ASP A 171 -33.07 1.40 5.35
CA ASP A 171 -32.99 2.82 5.02
C ASP A 171 -31.52 3.25 4.86
N TYR A 172 -30.64 2.81 5.77
CA TYR A 172 -29.20 3.05 5.67
C TYR A 172 -28.61 2.46 4.37
N MET A 173 -29.02 1.25 3.98
CA MET A 173 -28.55 0.62 2.75
C MET A 173 -29.06 1.37 1.49
N ALA A 174 -30.33 1.76 1.48
CA ALA A 174 -30.93 2.48 0.37
C ALA A 174 -30.28 3.86 0.18
N ILE A 175 -30.06 4.60 1.28
CA ILE A 175 -29.49 5.95 1.24
C ILE A 175 -27.99 5.93 0.89
N ASN A 176 -27.20 5.05 1.50
CA ASN A 176 -25.74 5.09 1.34
C ASN A 176 -25.23 4.27 0.15
N PHE A 177 -25.94 3.20 -0.23
CA PHE A 177 -25.48 2.25 -1.25
C PHE A 177 -26.46 2.09 -2.41
N GLY A 178 -27.69 2.59 -2.30
CA GLY A 178 -28.73 2.39 -3.33
C GLY A 178 -29.16 0.94 -3.50
N ALA A 179 -28.91 0.08 -2.49
CA ALA A 179 -29.17 -1.35 -2.56
C ALA A 179 -30.38 -1.75 -1.71
N GLU A 180 -31.25 -2.59 -2.26
CA GLU A 180 -32.43 -3.11 -1.57
C GLU A 180 -32.12 -4.39 -0.79
N SER A 181 -31.10 -5.13 -1.23
CA SER A 181 -30.74 -6.43 -0.67
C SER A 181 -29.29 -6.47 -0.22
N MET A 182 -29.04 -7.11 0.92
CA MET A 182 -27.68 -7.34 1.43
C MET A 182 -26.80 -8.12 0.44
N LYS A 183 -27.41 -8.89 -0.46
CA LYS A 183 -26.71 -9.69 -1.47
C LYS A 183 -26.12 -8.85 -2.62
N GLU A 184 -26.64 -7.65 -2.82
CA GLU A 184 -26.21 -6.74 -3.89
C GLU A 184 -25.00 -5.90 -3.47
N LEU A 185 -24.69 -5.87 -2.17
CA LEU A 185 -23.56 -5.12 -1.63
C LEU A 185 -22.22 -5.75 -2.07
N SER A 186 -21.31 -4.89 -2.51
CA SER A 186 -19.89 -5.22 -2.63
C SER A 186 -19.28 -5.54 -1.26
N ASP A 187 -18.13 -6.22 -1.24
CA ASP A 187 -17.46 -6.55 0.02
C ASP A 187 -17.14 -5.29 0.86
N ARG A 188 -16.81 -4.18 0.20
CA ARG A 188 -16.52 -2.91 0.86
C ARG A 188 -17.76 -2.29 1.52
N GLU A 189 -18.91 -2.35 0.85
CA GLU A 189 -20.17 -1.80 1.39
C GLU A 189 -20.70 -2.69 2.52
N LEU A 190 -20.57 -4.01 2.39
CA LEU A 190 -20.93 -4.96 3.45
C LEU A 190 -20.08 -4.73 4.71
N GLU A 191 -18.80 -4.41 4.55
CA GLU A 191 -17.92 -4.06 5.67
C GLU A 191 -18.32 -2.74 6.33
N GLN A 192 -18.74 -1.73 5.55
CA GLN A 192 -19.28 -0.47 6.10
C GLN A 192 -20.57 -0.69 6.89
N LEU A 193 -21.51 -1.47 6.34
CA LEU A 193 -22.75 -1.82 7.03
C LEU A 193 -22.46 -2.57 8.33
N TYR A 194 -21.54 -3.55 8.29
CA TYR A 194 -21.09 -4.26 9.48
C TYR A 194 -20.54 -3.30 10.55
N ASN A 195 -19.67 -2.36 10.17
CA ASN A 195 -19.07 -1.41 11.10
C ASN A 195 -20.11 -0.45 11.70
N TRP A 196 -21.12 -0.06 10.94
CA TRP A 196 -22.23 0.75 11.44
C TRP A 196 -23.06 -0.02 12.47
N VAL A 197 -23.49 -1.24 12.18
CA VAL A 197 -24.23 -2.09 13.14
C VAL A 197 -23.39 -2.37 14.39
N ALA A 198 -22.07 -2.60 14.23
CA ALA A 198 -21.17 -2.84 15.35
C ALA A 198 -21.01 -1.63 16.30
N LYS A 199 -21.24 -0.41 15.81
CA LYS A 199 -21.23 0.81 16.65
C LYS A 199 -22.55 1.05 17.41
N LEU A 200 -23.63 0.43 16.96
CA LEU A 200 -24.96 0.54 17.57
C LEU A 200 -25.22 -0.52 18.64
N LYS A 201 -24.41 -1.57 18.67
CA LYS A 201 -24.35 -2.54 19.76
C LYS A 201 -23.61 -1.94 20.96
#